data_AF-A0A1H3D7Z4-F1
#
_entry.id   AF-A0A1H3D7Z4-F1
#
_cell.length_a   1.000
_cell.length_b   1.000
_cell.length_c   1.000
_cell.angle_alpha   90.00
_cell.angle_beta   90.00
_cell.angle_gamma   90.00
#
_symmetry.space_group_name_H-M   'P 1'
#
loop_
_entity.id
_entity.type
_entity.pdbx_description
1 polymer ?
#
loop_
_entity_poly.entity_id
_entity_poly.type
_entity_poly.pdbx_seq_one_letter_code
_entity_poly.pdbx_strand_id
1 'polypeptide(L)'
;MKSWKHTTLTLVAAGLLMSGTAAATASAQTNPDPNTSYDGQTMPAVSNKVPFAKPIWTIELDKPTIENSYQAPIVIENSIFFTIKGGVLQARTIQTGKLLWSYGTKLQAGAIQLLNGSLYVSGQDGSVYQVAAQTGTAKRIYQANKKSTFSQFKVEGNTLYFASSLGLVSVNLATGHERWRNTDVNSIPVKVGGKLLVLAMESGAITVTTTYAIDEATGKTIWRLAGSHSNVLKVDGEKLYFVNDWPKSDTTKFLVDLDVVDLQTGSVIETKSFVPVKQGEDPMYQYASKLVIEGNDVYVSTKDHQLYHYNLNADPSVVKPEIIQDDGTWIAGPYNGKLIYKNGDNIGLHARKIVDHTPVFYQGLDNPASRVDLIDSGLYVGQTDGEVYALNVATGKALSRYQTSARSFGPFQVEGDKLLVQAEGKLYAFTLPAELRKPISGTGLGTGAFSKAAASLSIDGQLKKFEPSMMTTGNRMLVPLRFLVGEIGATTSYNTQTKQTTVTRGDRSIILAEGAPFATVGSRQTPLSFAPVILGGSLYIPVSDIGKLLGVEVKWNGGTRTVEVSTEVAG
;
A
#
# COMPACT_ATOMS: atom_id res chain seq x y z
N MET A 1 -57.94 70.26 41.46
CA MET A 1 -58.67 69.03 41.86
C MET A 1 -58.71 68.10 40.67
N LYS A 2 -58.58 66.81 40.94
CA LYS A 2 -58.30 65.69 40.02
C LYS A 2 -59.04 65.72 38.67
N SER A 3 -58.43 64.97 37.76
CA SER A 3 -59.04 64.31 36.59
C SER A 3 -59.00 65.16 35.31
N TRP A 4 -58.86 64.62 34.12
CA TRP A 4 -58.66 63.25 33.64
C TRP A 4 -58.24 63.38 32.17
N LYS A 5 -57.59 62.34 31.66
CA LYS A 5 -57.62 61.88 30.26
C LYS A 5 -57.05 62.80 29.16
N HIS A 6 -56.26 62.16 28.29
CA HIS A 6 -56.49 61.96 26.85
C HIS A 6 -55.11 61.80 26.18
N THR A 7 -54.78 60.59 25.72
CA THR A 7 -54.93 60.15 24.32
C THR A 7 -54.06 60.97 23.38
N THR A 8 -53.03 60.33 22.81
CA THR A 8 -52.46 60.77 21.54
C THR A 8 -51.98 59.56 20.76
N LEU A 9 -52.59 59.41 19.57
CA LEU A 9 -52.06 58.61 18.49
C LEU A 9 -51.21 59.52 17.60
N THR A 10 -50.07 58.97 17.20
CA THR A 10 -49.32 59.18 15.94
C THR A 10 -48.46 60.43 15.69
N LEU A 11 -47.26 60.08 15.23
CA LEU A 11 -46.45 60.62 14.11
C LEU A 11 -45.09 61.24 14.47
N VAL A 12 -44.07 60.52 14.00
CA VAL A 12 -42.98 60.99 13.13
C VAL A 12 -41.62 61.28 13.77
N ALA A 13 -40.64 60.81 12.99
CA ALA A 13 -39.26 61.27 12.79
C ALA A 13 -38.17 60.42 13.43
N ALA A 14 -37.45 59.77 12.51
CA ALA A 14 -36.13 59.24 12.66
C ALA A 14 -35.13 60.30 13.16
N GLY A 15 -34.22 59.88 14.03
CA GLY A 15 -33.10 60.67 14.49
C GLY A 15 -32.06 59.74 15.12
N LEU A 16 -30.88 59.71 14.51
CA LEU A 16 -29.76 58.83 14.77
C LEU A 16 -29.01 59.19 16.07
N LEU A 17 -28.31 58.17 16.59
CA LEU A 17 -27.05 58.17 17.37
C LEU A 17 -27.09 58.09 18.92
N MET A 18 -26.66 56.90 19.35
CA MET A 18 -25.74 56.60 20.44
C MET A 18 -26.07 57.06 21.86
N SER A 19 -26.54 56.11 22.65
CA SER A 19 -25.82 55.52 23.81
C SER A 19 -26.86 54.92 24.74
N GLY A 20 -26.79 53.60 24.91
CA GLY A 20 -27.76 52.88 25.72
C GLY A 20 -27.31 51.44 25.81
N THR A 21 -26.75 51.11 26.97
CA THR A 21 -26.47 49.76 27.43
C THR A 21 -27.67 48.84 27.18
N ALA A 22 -27.62 48.07 26.10
CA ALA A 22 -28.28 46.78 26.07
C ALA A 22 -27.27 45.82 26.67
N ALA A 23 -27.41 45.55 27.97
CA ALA A 23 -26.93 44.30 28.52
C ALA A 23 -27.41 43.22 27.55
N ALA A 24 -26.48 42.49 26.93
CA ALA A 24 -26.82 41.19 26.41
C ALA A 24 -27.27 40.40 27.64
N THR A 25 -28.57 40.43 27.92
CA THR A 25 -29.18 39.38 28.72
C THR A 25 -28.87 38.14 27.91
N ALA A 26 -27.86 37.40 28.35
CA ALA A 26 -27.74 36.01 28.05
C ALA A 26 -29.14 35.45 28.29
N SER A 27 -29.87 35.16 27.21
CA SER A 27 -30.97 34.22 27.32
C SER A 27 -30.28 32.93 27.68
N ALA A 28 -30.19 32.65 28.99
CA ALA A 28 -29.90 31.32 29.48
C ALA A 28 -30.86 30.41 28.71
N GLN A 29 -30.33 29.49 27.91
CA GLN A 29 -31.15 28.44 27.30
C GLN A 29 -31.94 27.82 28.44
N THR A 30 -33.24 28.06 28.39
CA THR A 30 -34.19 27.67 29.42
C THR A 30 -34.23 26.16 29.48
N ASN A 31 -33.97 25.63 30.67
CA ASN A 31 -34.29 24.30 31.17
C ASN A 31 -34.04 23.14 30.18
N PRO A 32 -32.95 22.37 30.28
CA PRO A 32 -32.78 21.19 29.44
C PRO A 32 -34.02 20.31 29.60
N ASP A 33 -34.63 19.93 28.48
CA ASP A 33 -35.67 18.90 28.46
C ASP A 33 -35.14 17.72 29.31
N PRO A 34 -35.88 17.20 30.32
CA PRO A 34 -35.43 16.02 31.04
C PRO A 34 -35.16 14.84 30.10
N ASN A 35 -35.77 14.85 28.91
CA ASN A 35 -35.48 13.95 27.80
C ASN A 35 -34.81 14.72 26.65
N THR A 36 -33.53 15.04 26.80
CA THR A 36 -32.72 15.48 25.67
C THR A 36 -32.56 14.32 24.68
N SER A 37 -32.84 14.57 23.40
CA SER A 37 -32.65 13.61 22.32
C SER A 37 -31.75 14.19 21.23
N TYR A 38 -30.97 13.31 20.60
CA TYR A 38 -30.14 13.61 19.44
C TYR A 38 -30.63 12.73 18.29
N ASP A 39 -31.03 13.36 17.20
CA ASP A 39 -31.31 12.68 15.94
C ASP A 39 -30.20 13.06 14.95
N GLY A 40 -29.35 12.10 14.62
CA GLY A 40 -28.33 12.28 13.60
C GLY A 40 -28.96 12.19 12.21
N GLN A 41 -28.41 12.89 11.22
CA GLN A 41 -28.80 12.67 9.84
C GLN A 41 -28.37 11.27 9.39
N THR A 42 -29.24 10.29 9.59
CA THR A 42 -29.05 8.92 9.14
C THR A 42 -29.58 8.76 7.73
N MET A 43 -28.82 8.11 6.86
CA MET A 43 -29.37 7.70 5.56
C MET A 43 -30.34 6.53 5.78
N PRO A 44 -31.56 6.58 5.23
CA PRO A 44 -32.47 5.43 5.30
C PRO A 44 -31.81 4.20 4.67
N ALA A 45 -31.88 3.04 5.31
CA ALA A 45 -31.27 1.80 4.81
C ALA A 45 -31.67 1.43 3.35
N VAL A 46 -32.84 1.89 2.89
CA VAL A 46 -33.33 1.75 1.51
C VAL A 46 -32.52 2.52 0.46
N SER A 47 -31.65 3.45 0.89
CA SER A 47 -30.78 4.22 -0.01
C SER A 47 -29.61 3.37 -0.52
N ASN A 48 -29.22 2.31 0.20
CA ASN A 48 -28.13 1.44 -0.17
C ASN A 48 -28.59 0.41 -1.23
N LYS A 49 -28.36 0.77 -2.50
CA LYS A 49 -28.76 -0.01 -3.69
C LYS A 49 -27.80 -1.16 -4.03
N VAL A 50 -26.78 -1.41 -3.22
CA VAL A 50 -25.82 -2.49 -3.48
C VAL A 50 -26.53 -3.85 -3.35
N PRO A 51 -26.43 -4.75 -4.35
CA PRO A 51 -27.09 -6.06 -4.30
C PRO A 51 -26.65 -6.90 -3.11
N PHE A 52 -27.61 -7.52 -2.42
CA PHE A 52 -27.31 -8.45 -1.31
C PHE A 52 -26.96 -9.84 -1.86
N ALA A 53 -25.82 -10.40 -1.46
CA ALA A 53 -25.36 -11.72 -1.87
C ALA A 53 -25.39 -12.71 -0.70
N LYS A 54 -26.22 -13.76 -0.78
CA LYS A 54 -26.21 -14.83 0.22
C LYS A 54 -24.95 -15.70 0.07
N PRO A 55 -24.36 -16.18 1.17
CA PRO A 55 -23.26 -17.14 1.10
C PRO A 55 -23.77 -18.44 0.49
N ILE A 56 -22.91 -19.09 -0.31
CA ILE A 56 -23.15 -20.42 -0.86
C ILE A 56 -23.12 -21.45 0.26
N TRP A 57 -22.18 -21.27 1.19
CA TRP A 57 -22.04 -22.06 2.40
C TRP A 57 -21.37 -21.23 3.50
N THR A 58 -21.54 -21.69 4.73
CA THR A 58 -20.87 -21.16 5.92
C THR A 58 -20.40 -22.33 6.76
N ILE A 59 -19.20 -22.21 7.34
CA ILE A 59 -18.69 -23.15 8.32
C ILE A 59 -18.25 -22.42 9.59
N GLU A 60 -18.26 -23.14 10.70
CA GLU A 60 -17.79 -22.65 11.99
C GLU A 60 -16.29 -22.93 12.15
N LEU A 61 -15.53 -21.92 12.55
CA LEU A 61 -14.12 -21.94 12.95
C LEU A 61 -14.00 -21.77 14.47
N ASP A 62 -12.79 -21.98 15.00
CA ASP A 62 -12.50 -21.56 16.38
C ASP A 62 -12.53 -20.02 16.45
N LYS A 63 -13.10 -19.49 17.53
CA LYS A 63 -13.12 -18.03 17.75
C LYS A 63 -11.73 -17.53 18.11
N PRO A 64 -11.29 -16.38 17.58
CA PRO A 64 -10.06 -15.75 18.03
C PRO A 64 -10.14 -15.43 19.52
N THR A 65 -9.02 -15.55 20.22
CA THR A 65 -8.87 -15.18 21.64
C THR A 65 -8.10 -13.86 21.74
N ILE A 66 -7.97 -13.30 22.95
CA ILE A 66 -7.08 -12.14 23.17
C ILE A 66 -5.63 -12.50 22.81
N GLU A 67 -5.21 -13.73 23.11
CA GLU A 67 -3.86 -14.24 22.84
C GLU A 67 -3.64 -14.57 21.35
N ASN A 68 -4.71 -14.82 20.59
CA ASN A 68 -4.68 -15.11 19.16
C ASN A 68 -5.75 -14.30 18.41
N SER A 69 -5.66 -12.98 18.55
CA SER A 69 -6.59 -12.03 17.92
C SER A 69 -6.36 -11.90 16.41
N TYR A 70 -5.17 -12.27 15.95
CA TYR A 70 -4.82 -12.33 14.54
C TYR A 70 -5.45 -13.56 13.87
N GLN A 71 -6.36 -13.31 12.94
CA GLN A 71 -6.98 -14.34 12.13
C GLN A 71 -6.09 -14.61 10.90
N ALA A 72 -5.25 -15.65 10.96
CA ALA A 72 -4.37 -16.03 9.86
C ALA A 72 -5.17 -16.43 8.60
N PRO A 73 -4.63 -16.17 7.39
CA PRO A 73 -5.30 -16.57 6.14
C PRO A 73 -5.52 -18.08 6.09
N ILE A 74 -6.63 -18.50 5.48
CA ILE A 74 -6.94 -19.91 5.29
C ILE A 74 -5.98 -20.51 4.25
N VAL A 75 -5.42 -21.68 4.56
CA VAL A 75 -4.55 -22.38 3.61
C VAL A 75 -5.42 -23.04 2.53
N ILE A 76 -5.07 -22.82 1.26
CA ILE A 76 -5.83 -23.28 0.09
C ILE A 76 -4.89 -24.01 -0.86
N GLU A 77 -5.33 -25.15 -1.39
CA GLU A 77 -4.66 -25.85 -2.49
C GLU A 77 -5.69 -26.56 -3.36
N ASN A 78 -5.62 -26.40 -4.68
CA ASN A 78 -6.43 -27.14 -5.65
C ASN A 78 -7.94 -27.16 -5.31
N SER A 79 -8.55 -26.00 -5.04
CA SER A 79 -9.96 -25.89 -4.62
C SER A 79 -10.33 -26.58 -3.28
N ILE A 80 -9.34 -26.94 -2.45
CA ILE A 80 -9.53 -27.42 -1.08
C ILE A 80 -9.00 -26.36 -0.13
N PHE A 81 -9.72 -26.10 0.94
CA PHE A 81 -9.25 -25.24 2.02
C PHE A 81 -9.05 -26.05 3.30
N PHE A 82 -8.08 -25.62 4.11
CA PHE A 82 -7.62 -26.34 5.29
C PHE A 82 -7.70 -25.45 6.53
N THR A 83 -8.31 -26.00 7.58
CA THR A 83 -8.51 -25.31 8.86
C THR A 83 -8.23 -26.24 10.02
N ILE A 84 -7.75 -25.70 11.13
CA ILE A 84 -7.72 -26.43 12.40
C ILE A 84 -8.86 -25.91 13.26
N LYS A 85 -9.75 -26.81 13.69
CA LYS A 85 -10.88 -26.52 14.56
C LYS A 85 -10.91 -27.50 15.72
N GLY A 86 -10.92 -27.02 16.95
CA GLY A 86 -10.88 -27.87 18.14
C GLY A 86 -9.64 -28.78 18.17
N GLY A 87 -8.54 -28.35 17.57
CA GLY A 87 -7.32 -29.14 17.44
C GLY A 87 -7.38 -30.28 16.41
N VAL A 88 -8.36 -30.28 15.50
CA VAL A 88 -8.49 -31.24 14.40
C VAL A 88 -8.28 -30.52 13.07
N LEU A 89 -7.38 -31.03 12.24
CA LEU A 89 -7.19 -30.54 10.86
C LEU A 89 -8.37 -31.02 10.00
N GLN A 90 -8.97 -30.11 9.25
CA GLN A 90 -10.09 -30.38 8.37
C GLN A 90 -9.76 -29.90 6.97
N ALA A 91 -10.02 -30.75 5.98
CA ALA A 91 -9.98 -30.40 4.57
C ALA A 91 -11.39 -30.36 4.01
N ARG A 92 -11.72 -29.28 3.31
CA ARG A 92 -13.06 -29.05 2.78
C ARG A 92 -12.97 -28.50 1.36
N THR A 93 -13.92 -28.88 0.52
CA THR A 93 -14.05 -28.29 -0.82
C THR A 93 -14.50 -26.84 -0.73
N ILE A 94 -13.85 -25.97 -1.51
CA ILE A 94 -14.22 -24.55 -1.63
C ILE A 94 -15.57 -24.38 -2.33
N GLN A 95 -15.96 -25.30 -3.22
CA GLN A 95 -17.21 -25.19 -3.96
C GLN A 95 -18.44 -25.38 -3.07
N THR A 96 -18.38 -26.29 -2.09
CA THR A 96 -19.57 -26.65 -1.30
C THR A 96 -19.37 -26.61 0.22
N GLY A 97 -18.17 -26.36 0.73
CA GLY A 97 -17.85 -26.38 2.16
C GLY A 97 -17.88 -27.77 2.82
N LYS A 98 -18.09 -28.83 2.02
CA LYS A 98 -18.21 -30.21 2.51
C LYS A 98 -16.85 -30.72 2.97
N LEU A 99 -16.86 -31.44 4.10
CA LEU A 99 -15.69 -32.13 4.64
C LEU A 99 -15.29 -33.24 3.67
N LEU A 100 -14.01 -33.24 3.29
CA LEU A 100 -13.40 -34.29 2.47
C LEU A 100 -12.71 -35.31 3.37
N TRP A 101 -11.89 -34.82 4.30
CA TRP A 101 -11.20 -35.63 5.28
C TRP A 101 -10.84 -34.79 6.52
N SER A 102 -10.50 -35.46 7.62
CA SER A 102 -10.00 -34.83 8.84
C SER A 102 -8.83 -35.62 9.42
N TYR A 103 -7.91 -34.94 10.10
CA TYR A 103 -6.74 -35.57 10.72
C TYR A 103 -6.39 -34.98 12.09
N GLY A 104 -5.91 -35.88 12.97
CA GLY A 104 -5.28 -35.52 14.23
C GLY A 104 -6.25 -35.11 15.33
N THR A 105 -5.68 -34.93 16.53
CA THR A 105 -6.32 -34.32 17.69
C THR A 105 -5.27 -33.47 18.40
N LYS A 106 -5.67 -32.40 19.10
CA LYS A 106 -4.75 -31.49 19.82
C LYS A 106 -3.67 -30.85 18.94
N LEU A 107 -3.99 -30.55 17.69
CA LEU A 107 -3.17 -29.70 16.83
C LEU A 107 -3.24 -28.24 17.28
N GLN A 108 -2.16 -27.48 17.03
CA GLN A 108 -2.12 -26.04 17.30
C GLN A 108 -2.92 -25.28 16.21
N ALA A 109 -3.77 -24.35 16.62
CA ALA A 109 -4.50 -23.51 15.69
C ALA A 109 -3.55 -22.58 14.92
N GLY A 110 -3.82 -22.33 13.62
CA GLY A 110 -3.09 -21.35 12.80
C GLY A 110 -1.71 -21.79 12.28
N ALA A 111 -1.21 -22.97 12.64
CA ALA A 111 0.13 -23.44 12.30
C ALA A 111 0.17 -24.35 11.05
N ILE A 112 -0.66 -24.08 10.03
CA ILE A 112 -0.69 -24.86 8.79
C ILE A 112 0.31 -24.26 7.80
N GLN A 113 1.26 -25.04 7.31
CA GLN A 113 2.14 -24.67 6.20
C GLN A 113 1.89 -25.58 5.01
N LEU A 114 1.84 -25.04 3.79
CA LEU A 114 1.66 -25.82 2.57
C LEU A 114 2.96 -25.83 1.76
N LEU A 115 3.43 -27.01 1.38
CA LEU A 115 4.56 -27.17 0.47
C LEU A 115 4.36 -28.42 -0.40
N ASN A 116 4.36 -28.24 -1.72
CA ASN A 116 4.34 -29.33 -2.72
C ASN A 116 3.26 -30.41 -2.47
N GLY A 117 1.99 -30.04 -2.29
CA GLY A 117 0.91 -31.01 -2.04
C GLY A 117 0.86 -31.58 -0.62
N SER A 118 1.72 -31.11 0.28
CA SER A 118 1.77 -31.54 1.68
C SER A 118 1.50 -30.38 2.63
N LEU A 119 0.61 -30.62 3.57
CA LEU A 119 0.37 -29.76 4.71
C LEU A 119 1.30 -30.17 5.84
N TYR A 120 1.87 -29.19 6.53
CA TYR A 120 2.63 -29.38 7.74
C TYR A 120 1.86 -28.73 8.87
N VAL A 121 1.65 -29.48 9.96
CA VAL A 121 0.90 -29.04 11.14
C VAL A 121 1.62 -29.45 12.41
N SER A 122 1.57 -28.60 13.44
CA SER A 122 2.15 -28.88 14.75
C SER A 122 1.11 -29.36 15.76
N GLY A 123 1.49 -30.32 16.59
CA GLY A 123 0.77 -30.71 17.80
C GLY A 123 1.10 -29.78 18.97
N GLN A 124 0.19 -29.68 19.94
CA GLN A 124 0.43 -28.95 21.19
C GLN A 124 1.62 -29.50 22.01
N ASP A 125 2.03 -30.74 21.73
CA ASP A 125 3.18 -31.43 22.34
C ASP A 125 4.51 -31.24 21.58
N GLY A 126 4.54 -30.35 20.58
CA GLY A 126 5.72 -30.10 19.76
C GLY A 126 6.01 -31.15 18.67
N SER A 127 5.06 -32.06 18.41
CA SER A 127 5.12 -32.93 17.22
C SER A 127 4.85 -32.14 15.94
N VAL A 128 5.44 -32.56 14.82
CA VAL A 128 5.10 -32.05 13.48
C VAL A 128 4.70 -33.21 12.59
N TYR A 129 3.59 -33.02 11.88
CA TYR A 129 3.05 -33.98 10.94
C TYR A 129 3.10 -33.42 9.52
N GLN A 130 3.53 -34.24 8.58
CA GLN A 130 3.29 -34.03 7.15
C GLN A 130 2.01 -34.77 6.79
N VAL A 131 1.06 -34.07 6.19
CA VAL A 131 -0.26 -34.58 5.82
C VAL A 131 -0.46 -34.31 4.33
N ALA A 132 -0.71 -35.35 3.54
CA ALA A 132 -1.03 -35.18 2.12
C ALA A 132 -2.32 -34.38 1.97
N ALA A 133 -2.26 -33.24 1.28
CA ALA A 133 -3.37 -32.29 1.18
C ALA A 133 -4.62 -32.89 0.51
N GLN A 134 -4.43 -33.85 -0.39
CA GLN A 134 -5.53 -34.49 -1.12
C GLN A 134 -6.22 -35.60 -0.31
N THR A 135 -5.48 -36.37 0.48
CA THR A 135 -6.00 -37.61 1.08
C THR A 135 -6.09 -37.57 2.60
N GLY A 136 -5.44 -36.61 3.26
CA GLY A 136 -5.33 -36.59 4.72
C GLY A 136 -4.38 -37.65 5.28
N THR A 137 -3.69 -38.41 4.43
CA THR A 137 -2.70 -39.40 4.86
C THR A 137 -1.53 -38.68 5.52
N ALA A 138 -1.23 -39.05 6.75
CA ALA A 138 -0.29 -38.31 7.57
C ALA A 138 0.84 -39.17 8.11
N LYS A 139 2.00 -38.53 8.29
CA LYS A 139 3.17 -39.09 8.97
C LYS A 139 3.70 -38.07 9.96
N ARG A 140 4.03 -38.51 11.18
CA ARG A 140 4.82 -37.69 12.10
C ARG A 140 6.26 -37.64 11.57
N ILE A 141 6.74 -36.46 11.25
CA ILE A 141 8.07 -36.25 10.66
C ILE A 141 9.07 -35.69 11.68
N TYR A 142 8.57 -35.11 12.78
CA TYR A 142 9.43 -34.53 13.80
C TYR A 142 8.73 -34.51 15.18
N GLN A 143 9.55 -34.52 16.22
CA GLN A 143 9.14 -34.34 17.61
C GLN A 143 10.15 -33.43 18.30
N ALA A 144 9.72 -32.23 18.69
CA ALA A 144 10.57 -31.34 19.46
C ALA A 144 10.84 -31.90 20.87
N ASN A 145 12.01 -31.54 21.40
CA ASN A 145 12.32 -31.71 22.82
C ASN A 145 11.27 -30.95 23.66
N LYS A 146 10.86 -31.52 24.80
CA LYS A 146 9.89 -30.90 25.71
C LYS A 146 10.29 -29.50 26.20
N LYS A 147 11.59 -29.18 26.23
CA LYS A 147 12.10 -27.84 26.60
C LYS A 147 12.12 -26.85 25.42
N SER A 148 11.85 -27.31 24.20
CA SER A 148 11.94 -26.55 22.95
C SER A 148 10.57 -26.46 22.26
N THR A 149 9.51 -26.28 23.04
CA THR A 149 8.15 -26.08 22.50
C THR A 149 8.10 -24.82 21.63
N PHE A 150 7.34 -24.88 20.55
CA PHE A 150 7.19 -23.78 19.60
C PHE A 150 5.72 -23.64 19.21
N SER A 151 5.33 -22.41 18.85
CA SER A 151 4.01 -22.08 18.31
C SER A 151 4.09 -21.69 16.83
N GLN A 152 5.29 -21.31 16.36
CA GLN A 152 5.55 -20.87 14.99
C GLN A 152 6.59 -21.77 14.36
N PHE A 153 6.36 -22.14 13.10
CA PHE A 153 7.32 -22.84 12.27
C PHE A 153 7.10 -22.50 10.80
N LYS A 154 8.12 -22.78 9.98
CA LYS A 154 8.11 -22.62 8.53
C LYS A 154 8.73 -23.85 7.89
N VAL A 155 8.15 -24.29 6.78
CA VAL A 155 8.73 -25.37 5.97
C VAL A 155 9.11 -24.82 4.61
N GLU A 156 10.35 -25.07 4.20
CA GLU A 156 10.90 -24.60 2.93
C GLU A 156 11.84 -25.66 2.35
N GLY A 157 11.53 -26.16 1.15
CA GLY A 157 12.24 -27.27 0.54
C GLY A 157 12.28 -28.50 1.47
N ASN A 158 13.48 -28.95 1.83
CA ASN A 158 13.71 -30.08 2.75
C ASN A 158 14.08 -29.62 4.18
N THR A 159 13.64 -28.43 4.57
CA THR A 159 13.99 -27.83 5.86
C THR A 159 12.75 -27.40 6.63
N LEU A 160 12.71 -27.75 7.91
CA LEU A 160 11.78 -27.19 8.89
C LEU A 160 12.55 -26.20 9.76
N TYR A 161 12.09 -24.95 9.80
CA TYR A 161 12.53 -23.94 10.74
C TYR A 161 11.47 -23.77 11.82
N PHE A 162 11.86 -23.77 13.08
CA PHE A 162 10.96 -23.40 14.17
C PHE A 162 11.69 -22.56 15.20
N ALA A 163 10.94 -21.68 15.85
CA ALA A 163 11.43 -20.78 16.88
C ALA A 163 10.91 -21.21 18.24
N SER A 164 11.79 -21.35 19.22
CA SER A 164 11.42 -21.59 20.62
C SER A 164 12.16 -20.64 21.56
N SER A 165 11.88 -20.74 22.86
CA SER A 165 12.63 -20.03 23.91
C SER A 165 14.12 -20.37 23.97
N LEU A 166 14.58 -21.37 23.20
CA LEU A 166 15.96 -21.83 23.12
C LEU A 166 16.65 -21.41 21.80
N GLY A 167 16.00 -20.53 21.03
CA GLY A 167 16.51 -20.01 19.77
C GLY A 167 15.84 -20.60 18.52
N LEU A 168 16.40 -20.26 17.35
CA LEU A 168 15.97 -20.71 16.04
C LEU A 168 16.61 -22.06 15.70
N VAL A 169 15.80 -23.01 15.25
CA VAL A 169 16.21 -24.37 14.94
C VAL A 169 15.95 -24.68 13.48
N SER A 170 16.90 -25.37 12.85
CA SER A 170 16.76 -25.95 11.51
C SER A 170 16.78 -27.46 11.61
N VAL A 171 15.81 -28.12 10.98
CA VAL A 171 15.65 -29.57 10.97
C VAL A 171 15.64 -30.06 9.52
N ASN A 172 16.38 -31.13 9.25
CA ASN A 172 16.29 -31.84 7.98
C ASN A 172 15.02 -32.70 7.97
N LEU A 173 14.08 -32.41 7.08
CA LEU A 173 12.82 -33.15 7.03
C LEU A 173 12.96 -34.60 6.57
N ALA A 174 13.97 -34.91 5.75
CA ALA A 174 14.21 -36.27 5.27
C ALA A 174 14.70 -37.20 6.40
N THR A 175 15.48 -36.68 7.35
CA THR A 175 16.06 -37.47 8.44
C THR A 175 15.37 -37.26 9.79
N GLY A 176 14.64 -36.16 9.95
CA GLY A 176 14.04 -35.75 11.23
C GLY A 176 15.05 -35.24 12.26
N HIS A 177 16.30 -34.97 11.85
CA HIS A 177 17.36 -34.50 12.74
C HIS A 177 17.57 -33.00 12.65
N GLU A 178 17.82 -32.38 13.81
CA GLU A 178 18.30 -31.01 13.91
C GLU A 178 19.63 -30.88 13.14
N ARG A 179 19.71 -29.92 12.22
CA ARG A 179 20.94 -29.56 11.50
C ARG A 179 21.78 -28.63 12.34
N TRP A 180 21.15 -27.60 12.90
CA TRP A 180 21.78 -26.59 13.72
C TRP A 180 20.74 -25.87 14.56
N ARG A 181 21.24 -25.15 15.57
CA ARG A 181 20.50 -24.22 16.42
C ARG A 181 21.28 -22.93 16.56
N ASN A 182 20.60 -21.81 16.36
CA ASN A 182 21.12 -20.48 16.61
C ASN A 182 20.47 -19.93 17.88
N THR A 183 21.29 -19.49 18.84
CA THR A 183 20.84 -18.97 20.14
C THR A 183 20.73 -17.45 20.20
N ASP A 184 21.17 -16.75 19.15
CA ASP A 184 21.17 -15.28 19.08
C ASP A 184 19.76 -14.77 18.72
N VAL A 185 18.98 -15.58 18.00
CA VAL A 185 17.65 -15.22 17.51
C VAL A 185 16.61 -16.30 17.80
N ASN A 186 15.35 -15.90 17.93
CA ASN A 186 14.23 -16.77 18.28
C ASN A 186 12.95 -16.46 17.47
N SER A 187 13.12 -16.09 16.19
CA SER A 187 12.03 -15.80 15.26
C SER A 187 12.16 -16.61 13.97
N ILE A 188 11.06 -16.76 13.23
CA ILE A 188 11.07 -17.48 11.94
C ILE A 188 11.81 -16.69 10.86
N PRO A 189 12.72 -17.32 10.09
CA PRO A 189 13.52 -16.63 9.09
C PRO A 189 12.80 -16.35 7.78
N VAL A 190 13.24 -15.29 7.10
CA VAL A 190 12.98 -15.02 5.69
C VAL A 190 14.26 -15.28 4.88
N LYS A 191 14.17 -16.08 3.83
CA LYS A 191 15.32 -16.40 2.99
C LYS A 191 15.52 -15.31 1.94
N VAL A 192 16.71 -14.70 1.90
CA VAL A 192 17.10 -13.65 0.94
C VAL A 192 18.53 -13.88 0.46
N GLY A 193 18.72 -14.04 -0.85
CA GLY A 193 20.04 -14.21 -1.49
C GLY A 193 20.95 -15.27 -0.83
N GLY A 194 20.37 -16.42 -0.43
CA GLY A 194 21.10 -17.51 0.22
C GLY A 194 21.40 -17.32 1.71
N LYS A 195 20.86 -16.26 2.34
CA LYS A 195 20.93 -16.04 3.79
C LYS A 195 19.55 -16.13 4.42
N LEU A 196 19.50 -16.41 5.71
CA LEU A 196 18.29 -16.36 6.52
C LEU A 196 18.27 -15.06 7.31
N LEU A 197 17.41 -14.12 6.92
CA LEU A 197 17.19 -12.89 7.66
C LEU A 197 16.20 -13.15 8.80
N VAL A 198 16.57 -12.74 10.01
CA VAL A 198 15.77 -12.96 11.22
C VAL A 198 15.67 -11.66 11.99
N LEU A 199 14.44 -11.24 12.28
CA LEU A 199 14.17 -10.10 13.14
C LEU A 199 14.25 -10.53 14.61
N ALA A 200 14.96 -9.75 15.42
CA ALA A 200 15.05 -9.96 16.86
C ALA A 200 14.81 -8.65 17.59
N MET A 201 14.05 -8.74 18.69
CA MET A 201 13.92 -7.64 19.64
C MET A 201 15.01 -7.79 20.69
N GLU A 202 15.81 -6.74 20.87
CA GLU A 202 16.87 -6.71 21.87
C GLU A 202 16.54 -5.69 22.94
N SER A 203 16.49 -6.16 24.18
CA SER A 203 16.21 -5.32 25.35
C SER A 203 17.49 -4.80 25.96
N GLY A 204 17.57 -3.47 26.11
CA GLY A 204 18.61 -2.77 26.86
C GLY A 204 18.02 -1.54 27.56
N ALA A 205 18.80 -0.45 27.67
CA ALA A 205 18.25 0.85 28.11
C ALA A 205 17.13 1.33 27.16
N ILE A 206 17.23 0.97 25.87
CA ILE A 206 16.20 1.13 24.85
C ILE A 206 15.99 -0.25 24.23
N THR A 207 14.73 -0.65 24.03
CA THR A 207 14.42 -1.87 23.27
C THR A 207 14.49 -1.54 21.79
N VAL A 208 15.30 -2.28 21.05
CA VAL A 208 15.51 -2.06 19.61
C VAL A 208 15.11 -3.29 18.82
N THR A 209 14.71 -3.06 17.57
CA THR A 209 14.44 -4.15 16.62
C THR A 209 15.63 -4.23 15.68
N THR A 210 16.29 -5.38 15.61
CA THR A 210 17.45 -5.59 14.73
C THR A 210 17.23 -6.77 13.80
N THR A 211 17.91 -6.74 12.65
CA THR A 211 17.95 -7.84 11.71
C THR A 211 19.29 -8.55 11.78
N TYR A 212 19.24 -9.87 11.91
CA TYR A 212 20.36 -10.78 11.81
C TYR A 212 20.35 -11.47 10.46
N ALA A 213 21.51 -11.71 9.87
CA ALA A 213 21.66 -12.70 8.80
C ALA A 213 22.35 -13.94 9.32
N ILE A 214 21.69 -15.07 9.13
CA ILE A 214 22.17 -16.39 9.53
C ILE A 214 22.57 -17.16 8.27
N ASP A 215 23.72 -17.83 8.34
CA ASP A 215 24.15 -18.78 7.32
C ASP A 215 23.21 -19.98 7.30
N GLU A 216 22.60 -20.24 6.15
CA GLU A 216 21.56 -21.28 6.02
C GLU A 216 22.09 -22.68 6.32
N ALA A 217 23.35 -22.96 5.97
CA ALA A 217 23.95 -24.28 6.09
C ALA A 217 24.40 -24.59 7.52
N THR A 218 24.98 -23.61 8.22
CA THR A 218 25.64 -23.79 9.51
C THR A 218 24.86 -23.24 10.69
N GLY A 219 23.88 -22.36 10.46
CA GLY A 219 23.13 -21.68 11.51
C GLY A 219 23.92 -20.59 12.23
N LYS A 220 25.12 -20.26 11.76
CA LYS A 220 25.95 -19.20 12.36
C LYS A 220 25.46 -17.83 11.94
N THR A 221 25.43 -16.90 12.88
CA THR A 221 25.23 -15.48 12.59
C THR A 221 26.40 -14.97 11.74
N ILE A 222 26.09 -14.45 10.55
CA ILE A 222 27.05 -13.83 9.64
C ILE A 222 27.24 -12.37 10.05
N TRP A 223 26.13 -11.65 10.23
CA TRP A 223 26.12 -10.26 10.67
C TRP A 223 24.85 -9.95 11.45
N ARG A 224 24.94 -8.86 12.23
CA ARG A 224 23.85 -8.22 12.97
C ARG A 224 23.83 -6.75 12.55
N LEU A 225 22.71 -6.26 12.06
CA LEU A 225 22.56 -4.86 11.69
C LEU A 225 22.51 -4.00 12.96
N ALA A 226 23.52 -3.14 13.13
CA ALA A 226 23.59 -2.28 14.31
C ALA A 226 22.52 -1.17 14.26
N GLY A 227 21.78 -1.00 15.36
CA GLY A 227 20.75 0.04 15.50
C GLY A 227 19.37 -0.55 15.69
N SER A 228 18.36 0.27 15.41
CA SER A 228 16.95 -0.13 15.38
C SER A 228 16.42 0.10 13.98
N HIS A 229 15.87 -0.93 13.37
CA HIS A 229 15.42 -0.91 11.98
C HIS A 229 14.06 -1.59 11.84
N SER A 230 13.34 -1.18 10.80
CA SER A 230 12.11 -1.83 10.37
C SER A 230 12.39 -3.26 9.87
N ASN A 231 11.34 -3.97 9.45
CA ASN A 231 11.50 -5.11 8.56
C ASN A 231 12.13 -4.67 7.22
N VAL A 232 12.74 -5.61 6.47
CA VAL A 232 13.20 -5.36 5.10
C VAL A 232 12.02 -4.89 4.25
N LEU A 233 12.15 -3.70 3.67
CA LEU A 233 11.10 -3.09 2.84
C LEU A 233 11.26 -3.40 1.36
N LYS A 234 12.50 -3.53 0.89
CA LYS A 234 12.85 -3.82 -0.50
C LYS A 234 14.16 -4.59 -0.54
N VAL A 235 14.26 -5.49 -1.52
CA VAL A 235 15.49 -6.18 -1.91
C VAL A 235 15.76 -5.83 -3.37
N ASP A 236 16.96 -5.35 -3.67
CA ASP A 236 17.42 -5.03 -5.02
C ASP A 236 18.82 -5.57 -5.25
N GLY A 237 18.91 -6.77 -5.83
CA GLY A 237 20.16 -7.52 -5.89
C GLY A 237 20.72 -7.80 -4.49
N GLU A 238 21.90 -7.26 -4.19
CA GLU A 238 22.56 -7.38 -2.89
C GLU A 238 22.23 -6.23 -1.93
N LYS A 239 21.32 -5.32 -2.31
CA LYS A 239 20.90 -4.20 -1.45
C LYS A 239 19.61 -4.53 -0.72
N LEU A 240 19.62 -4.31 0.59
CA LEU A 240 18.45 -4.40 1.48
C LEU A 240 18.08 -2.99 1.94
N TYR A 241 16.79 -2.68 1.95
CA TYR A 241 16.31 -1.36 2.37
C TYR A 241 15.54 -1.46 3.68
N PHE A 242 15.93 -0.65 4.66
CA PHE A 242 15.35 -0.60 5.99
C PHE A 242 15.07 0.84 6.38
N VAL A 243 13.94 1.11 7.05
CA VAL A 243 13.82 2.37 7.77
C VAL A 243 14.66 2.27 9.03
N ASN A 244 15.48 3.29 9.26
CA ASN A 244 16.15 3.49 10.52
C ASN A 244 15.13 4.04 11.53
N ASP A 245 14.72 3.16 12.44
CA ASP A 245 13.71 3.41 13.47
C ASP A 245 14.36 3.75 14.82
N TRP A 246 15.61 4.25 14.81
CA TRP A 246 16.22 4.77 16.03
C TRP A 246 15.39 5.94 16.59
N PRO A 247 15.24 6.06 17.92
CA PRO A 247 14.46 7.14 18.53
C PRO A 247 14.91 8.51 18.06
N LYS A 248 13.93 9.35 17.69
CA LYS A 248 14.18 10.72 17.24
C LYS A 248 14.65 11.59 18.42
N SER A 249 15.54 12.53 18.12
CA SER A 249 16.08 13.56 19.03
C SER A 249 15.83 14.98 18.50
N ASP A 250 16.19 15.98 19.30
CA ASP A 250 16.23 17.40 18.95
C ASP A 250 17.11 17.73 17.71
N THR A 251 18.06 16.85 17.40
CA THR A 251 18.94 16.97 16.22
C THR A 251 18.39 16.29 14.96
N THR A 252 17.21 15.66 15.03
CA THR A 252 16.57 14.99 13.88
C THR A 252 16.26 15.99 12.77
N LYS A 253 16.66 15.65 11.53
CA LYS A 253 16.45 16.50 10.34
C LYS A 253 15.35 16.00 9.41
N PHE A 254 15.09 14.70 9.42
CA PHE A 254 14.14 14.04 8.53
C PHE A 254 13.27 13.06 9.30
N LEU A 255 12.02 12.91 8.87
CA LEU A 255 11.09 11.97 9.51
C LEU A 255 11.46 10.53 9.18
N VAL A 256 12.03 10.29 7.99
CA VAL A 256 12.45 8.97 7.53
C VAL A 256 13.90 9.02 7.09
N ASP A 257 14.69 8.11 7.64
CA ASP A 257 16.00 7.74 7.11
C ASP A 257 15.91 6.29 6.63
N LEU A 258 16.17 6.07 5.34
CA LEU A 258 16.13 4.78 4.68
C LEU A 258 17.56 4.30 4.46
N ASP A 259 18.00 3.36 5.30
CA ASP A 259 19.31 2.73 5.20
C ASP A 259 19.29 1.66 4.11
N VAL A 260 20.27 1.76 3.20
CA VAL A 260 20.60 0.76 2.21
C VAL A 260 21.75 -0.07 2.77
N VAL A 261 21.49 -1.33 3.01
CA VAL A 261 22.39 -2.28 3.66
C VAL A 261 22.87 -3.30 2.65
N ASP A 262 24.18 -3.56 2.64
CA ASP A 262 24.77 -4.63 1.86
C ASP A 262 24.42 -6.01 2.45
N LEU A 263 23.81 -6.87 1.64
CA LEU A 263 23.34 -8.19 2.05
C LEU A 263 24.49 -9.09 2.52
N GLN A 264 25.70 -8.95 1.97
CA GLN A 264 26.81 -9.83 2.31
C GLN A 264 27.42 -9.51 3.67
N THR A 265 27.55 -8.22 3.97
CA THR A 265 28.31 -7.71 5.13
C THR A 265 27.43 -7.15 6.24
N GLY A 266 26.17 -6.78 5.97
CA GLY A 266 25.29 -6.11 6.92
C GLY A 266 25.65 -4.65 7.17
N SER A 267 26.56 -4.07 6.38
CA SER A 267 26.98 -2.67 6.53
C SER A 267 26.02 -1.72 5.80
N VAL A 268 25.69 -0.59 6.43
CA VAL A 268 24.98 0.51 5.76
C VAL A 268 25.93 1.14 4.74
N ILE A 269 25.56 1.07 3.46
CA ILE A 269 26.36 1.61 2.34
C ILE A 269 25.84 2.97 1.85
N GLU A 270 24.58 3.30 2.13
CA GLU A 270 23.95 4.56 1.77
C GLU A 270 22.77 4.81 2.72
N THR A 271 22.52 6.06 3.11
CA THR A 271 21.29 6.46 3.79
C THR A 271 20.59 7.51 2.94
N LYS A 272 19.31 7.28 2.63
CA LYS A 272 18.45 8.22 1.90
C LYS A 272 17.43 8.80 2.85
N SER A 273 17.34 10.12 2.93
CA SER A 273 16.45 10.79 3.90
C SER A 273 15.26 11.46 3.21
N PHE A 274 14.07 11.30 3.79
CA PHE A 274 12.81 11.80 3.23
C PHE A 274 12.01 12.59 4.27
N VAL A 275 11.28 13.59 3.77
CA VAL A 275 10.42 14.49 4.55
C VAL A 275 11.21 15.26 5.62
N PRO A 276 11.65 16.50 5.32
CA PRO A 276 12.30 17.35 6.30
C PRO A 276 11.38 17.62 7.49
N VAL A 277 11.96 17.68 8.68
CA VAL A 277 11.28 18.16 9.88
C VAL A 277 10.80 19.61 9.65
N LYS A 278 9.53 19.89 9.98
CA LYS A 278 8.97 21.24 9.89
C LYS A 278 9.66 22.17 10.88
N GLN A 279 10.09 23.34 10.41
CA GLN A 279 10.71 24.36 11.28
C GLN A 279 9.72 24.92 12.29
N GLY A 280 10.17 25.14 13.52
CA GLY A 280 9.35 25.70 14.61
C GLY A 280 8.48 24.67 15.33
N GLU A 281 8.44 23.43 14.85
CA GLU A 281 7.85 22.29 15.55
C GLU A 281 8.97 21.42 16.14
N ASP A 282 8.72 20.85 17.32
CA ASP A 282 9.66 19.93 17.95
C ASP A 282 9.76 18.63 17.12
N PRO A 283 10.98 18.23 16.68
CA PRO A 283 11.17 17.03 15.87
C PRO A 283 10.64 15.75 16.52
N MET A 284 10.62 15.66 17.85
CA MET A 284 10.17 14.47 18.59
C MET A 284 8.67 14.21 18.45
N TYR A 285 7.87 15.24 18.14
CA TYR A 285 6.44 15.13 17.91
C TYR A 285 6.07 15.04 16.43
N GLN A 286 7.05 14.90 15.53
CA GLN A 286 6.84 14.69 14.11
C GLN A 286 7.30 13.29 13.73
N TYR A 287 6.48 12.57 12.96
CA TYR A 287 6.82 11.22 12.52
C TYR A 287 6.10 10.87 11.22
N ALA A 288 6.73 9.97 10.46
CA ALA A 288 6.06 9.27 9.38
C ALA A 288 5.14 8.20 9.99
N SER A 289 3.90 8.14 9.53
CA SER A 289 2.93 7.12 9.93
C SER A 289 3.05 5.84 9.09
N LYS A 290 3.51 5.97 7.84
CA LYS A 290 3.67 4.85 6.92
C LYS A 290 4.68 5.18 5.83
N LEU A 291 5.41 4.16 5.38
CA LEU A 291 6.24 4.20 4.19
C LEU A 291 5.97 2.99 3.30
N VAL A 292 5.85 3.21 1.99
CA VAL A 292 5.75 2.15 0.98
C VAL A 292 6.71 2.43 -0.16
N ILE A 293 7.41 1.39 -0.62
CA ILE A 293 8.29 1.44 -1.79
C ILE A 293 7.73 0.51 -2.86
N GLU A 294 7.38 1.08 -4.02
CA GLU A 294 6.88 0.35 -5.19
C GLU A 294 7.83 0.64 -6.36
N GLY A 295 8.63 -0.36 -6.76
CA GLY A 295 9.66 -0.11 -7.77
C GLY A 295 10.68 0.95 -7.29
N ASN A 296 10.64 2.13 -7.91
CA ASN A 296 11.45 3.31 -7.55
C ASN A 296 10.62 4.42 -6.89
N ASP A 297 9.32 4.24 -6.69
CA ASP A 297 8.46 5.23 -6.06
C ASP A 297 8.44 5.01 -4.54
N VAL A 298 8.64 6.08 -3.78
CA VAL A 298 8.67 6.09 -2.32
C VAL A 298 7.54 6.99 -1.82
N TYR A 299 6.57 6.39 -1.15
CA TYR A 299 5.42 7.07 -0.56
C TYR A 299 5.59 7.15 0.94
N VAL A 300 5.49 8.36 1.50
CA VAL A 300 5.62 8.61 2.94
C VAL A 300 4.43 9.41 3.43
N SER A 301 3.60 8.84 4.31
CA SER A 301 2.55 9.58 5.00
C SER A 301 3.04 10.09 6.36
N THR A 302 2.61 11.28 6.75
CA THR A 302 2.96 11.88 8.05
C THR A 302 1.84 11.69 9.08
N LYS A 303 2.09 12.10 10.33
CA LYS A 303 1.07 12.17 11.39
C LYS A 303 -0.14 13.05 10.99
N ASP A 304 0.09 14.08 10.18
CA ASP A 304 -0.92 15.05 9.75
C ASP A 304 -1.63 14.61 8.45
N HIS A 305 -1.56 13.32 8.13
CA HIS A 305 -2.16 12.69 6.94
C HIS A 305 -1.66 13.20 5.58
N GLN A 306 -0.63 14.05 5.53
CA GLN A 306 0.00 14.46 4.26
C GLN A 306 0.78 13.30 3.65
N LEU A 307 0.63 13.10 2.34
CA LEU A 307 1.34 12.08 1.58
C LEU A 307 2.41 12.72 0.68
N TYR A 308 3.65 12.32 0.88
CA TYR A 308 4.77 12.70 0.03
C TYR A 308 5.11 11.55 -0.91
N HIS A 309 5.40 11.88 -2.17
CA HIS A 309 5.84 10.96 -3.20
C HIS A 309 7.22 11.40 -3.71
N TYR A 310 8.20 10.54 -3.53
CA TYR A 310 9.58 10.70 -4.00
C TYR A 310 9.92 9.62 -5.00
N ASN A 311 10.94 9.87 -5.82
CA ASN A 311 11.64 8.81 -6.54
C ASN A 311 12.91 8.42 -5.78
N LEU A 312 13.15 7.12 -5.59
CA LEU A 312 14.25 6.55 -4.82
C LEU A 312 15.64 6.96 -5.34
N ASN A 313 15.74 7.24 -6.64
CA ASN A 313 17.00 7.60 -7.30
C ASN A 313 17.16 9.11 -7.48
N ALA A 314 16.15 9.90 -7.11
CA ALA A 314 16.21 11.35 -7.18
C ALA A 314 16.97 11.91 -5.97
N ASP A 315 17.77 12.95 -6.20
CA ASP A 315 18.32 13.79 -5.14
C ASP A 315 17.20 14.73 -4.64
N PRO A 316 16.72 14.58 -3.40
CA PRO A 316 15.61 15.38 -2.87
C PRO A 316 15.96 16.86 -2.69
N SER A 317 17.24 17.23 -2.73
CA SER A 317 17.66 18.64 -2.72
C SER A 317 17.37 19.32 -4.07
N VAL A 318 17.46 18.56 -5.17
CA VAL A 318 17.26 19.01 -6.55
C VAL A 318 15.84 18.76 -7.03
N VAL A 319 15.34 17.54 -6.87
CA VAL A 319 14.01 17.13 -7.30
C VAL A 319 13.10 17.15 -6.08
N LYS A 320 12.17 18.11 -6.05
CA LYS A 320 11.22 18.20 -4.94
C LYS A 320 10.22 17.04 -5.00
N PRO A 321 9.79 16.51 -3.84
CA PRO A 321 8.72 15.53 -3.80
C PRO A 321 7.43 16.13 -4.34
N GLU A 322 6.60 15.26 -4.89
CA GLU A 322 5.20 15.55 -5.06
C GLU A 322 4.48 15.42 -3.71
N ILE A 323 3.62 16.39 -3.39
CA ILE A 323 2.80 16.36 -2.19
C ILE A 323 1.35 16.14 -2.63
N ILE A 324 0.81 14.97 -2.29
CA ILE A 324 -0.55 14.56 -2.62
C ILE A 324 -1.44 14.95 -1.44
N GLN A 325 -2.21 16.02 -1.63
CA GLN A 325 -3.15 16.53 -0.63
C GLN A 325 -4.46 15.77 -0.70
N ASP A 326 -4.94 15.33 0.46
CA ASP A 326 -6.22 14.67 0.62
C ASP A 326 -6.77 14.91 2.04
N ASP A 327 -8.09 14.90 2.20
CA ASP A 327 -8.75 15.08 3.51
C ASP A 327 -8.91 13.75 4.27
N GLY A 328 -8.65 12.63 3.61
CA GLY A 328 -8.62 11.29 4.18
C GLY A 328 -7.24 10.85 4.67
N THR A 329 -7.21 9.68 5.30
CA THR A 329 -5.98 8.99 5.70
C THR A 329 -5.63 7.94 4.65
N TRP A 330 -4.42 8.00 4.08
CA TRP A 330 -3.95 6.98 3.16
C TRP A 330 -3.77 5.61 3.86
N ILE A 331 -4.44 4.57 3.36
CA ILE A 331 -4.44 3.24 3.98
C ILE A 331 -3.84 2.15 3.09
N ALA A 332 -3.93 2.27 1.76
CA ALA A 332 -3.47 1.23 0.84
C ALA A 332 -3.07 1.78 -0.54
N GLY A 333 -2.38 0.95 -1.32
CA GLY A 333 -1.76 1.32 -2.59
C GLY A 333 -0.29 1.71 -2.44
N PRO A 334 0.39 2.06 -3.56
CA PRO A 334 -0.14 2.14 -4.92
C PRO A 334 -0.69 0.79 -5.41
N TYR A 335 -1.89 0.81 -6.00
CA TYR A 335 -2.54 -0.40 -6.55
C TYR A 335 -3.44 0.01 -7.72
N ASN A 336 -3.24 -0.59 -8.90
CA ASN A 336 -3.98 -0.23 -10.11
C ASN A 336 -3.96 1.28 -10.41
N GLY A 337 -2.79 1.90 -10.26
CA GLY A 337 -2.59 3.34 -10.46
C GLY A 337 -3.31 4.24 -9.45
N LYS A 338 -3.68 3.72 -8.27
CA LYS A 338 -4.46 4.44 -7.26
C LYS A 338 -3.84 4.34 -5.87
N LEU A 339 -4.09 5.37 -5.07
CA LEU A 339 -3.84 5.45 -3.64
C LEU A 339 -5.21 5.44 -2.95
N ILE A 340 -5.43 4.53 -2.01
CA ILE A 340 -6.72 4.33 -1.35
C ILE A 340 -6.69 5.02 0.01
N TYR A 341 -7.74 5.78 0.29
CA TYR A 341 -7.90 6.60 1.47
C TYR A 341 -9.15 6.19 2.24
N LYS A 342 -9.02 6.23 3.56
CA LYS A 342 -10.14 6.27 4.48
C LYS A 342 -10.60 7.72 4.61
N ASN A 343 -11.90 7.97 4.50
CA ASN A 343 -12.43 9.34 4.57
C ASN A 343 -12.14 10.01 5.93
N GLY A 344 -12.12 11.34 5.96
CA GLY A 344 -11.77 12.13 7.17
C GLY A 344 -12.75 11.94 8.33
N ASP A 345 -14.02 11.66 8.05
CA ASP A 345 -15.06 11.29 9.02
C ASP A 345 -15.00 9.80 9.44
N ASN A 346 -14.00 9.07 8.94
CA ASN A 346 -13.80 7.64 9.14
C ASN A 346 -14.92 6.77 8.52
N ILE A 347 -15.80 7.32 7.69
CA ILE A 347 -16.93 6.62 7.06
C ILE A 347 -16.65 6.41 5.58
N GLY A 348 -16.54 5.15 5.16
CA GLY A 348 -16.28 4.80 3.78
C GLY A 348 -14.85 5.07 3.31
N LEU A 349 -14.63 4.82 2.03
CA LEU A 349 -13.33 4.92 1.37
C LEU A 349 -13.44 5.69 0.06
N HIS A 350 -12.35 6.31 -0.35
CA HIS A 350 -12.16 6.82 -1.70
C HIS A 350 -10.73 6.54 -2.16
N ALA A 351 -10.40 6.91 -3.39
CA ALA A 351 -9.05 6.80 -3.91
C ALA A 351 -8.65 8.04 -4.70
N ARG A 352 -7.35 8.27 -4.81
CA ARG A 352 -6.73 9.21 -5.76
C ARG A 352 -6.02 8.43 -6.84
N LYS A 353 -6.22 8.79 -8.11
CA LYS A 353 -5.35 8.32 -9.18
C LYS A 353 -3.97 8.93 -9.02
N ILE A 354 -2.92 8.15 -9.21
CA ILE A 354 -1.53 8.60 -9.04
C ILE A 354 -1.15 9.63 -10.11
N VAL A 355 -1.64 9.49 -11.34
CA VAL A 355 -1.19 10.31 -12.48
C VAL A 355 -1.77 11.72 -12.48
N ASP A 356 -3.07 11.84 -12.22
CA ASP A 356 -3.83 13.10 -12.40
C ASP A 356 -4.56 13.56 -11.12
N HIS A 357 -4.40 12.82 -10.01
CA HIS A 357 -5.00 13.07 -8.70
C HIS A 357 -6.54 13.13 -8.69
N THR A 358 -7.19 12.69 -9.77
CA THR A 358 -8.64 12.64 -9.83
C THR A 358 -9.18 11.62 -8.82
N PRO A 359 -10.23 11.97 -8.06
CA PRO A 359 -10.78 11.06 -7.06
C PRO A 359 -11.60 9.94 -7.72
N VAL A 360 -11.63 8.78 -7.06
CA VAL A 360 -12.53 7.65 -7.36
C VAL A 360 -13.26 7.30 -6.07
N PHE A 361 -14.59 7.36 -6.08
CA PHE A 361 -15.42 7.08 -4.91
C PHE A 361 -15.94 5.64 -4.93
N TYR A 362 -15.96 5.00 -3.76
CA TYR A 362 -16.41 3.62 -3.61
C TYR A 362 -17.85 3.56 -3.11
N GLN A 363 -18.71 2.89 -3.89
CA GLN A 363 -20.16 2.90 -3.66
C GLN A 363 -20.56 2.10 -2.42
N GLY A 364 -21.51 2.63 -1.65
CA GLY A 364 -22.21 1.90 -0.59
C GLY A 364 -21.45 1.72 0.71
N LEU A 365 -20.21 2.22 0.83
CA LEU A 365 -19.45 2.16 2.07
C LEU A 365 -19.87 3.30 3.01
N ASP A 366 -20.75 3.01 3.96
CA ASP A 366 -21.39 3.97 4.89
C ASP A 366 -21.01 3.75 6.38
N ASN A 367 -19.95 2.99 6.63
CA ASN A 367 -19.44 2.64 7.95
C ASN A 367 -17.89 2.53 7.91
N PRO A 368 -17.17 2.71 9.03
CA PRO A 368 -15.72 2.51 9.06
C PRO A 368 -15.27 1.13 8.58
N ALA A 369 -14.20 1.09 7.79
CA ALA A 369 -13.58 -0.16 7.35
C ALA A 369 -12.79 -0.81 8.49
N SER A 370 -13.05 -2.08 8.77
CA SER A 370 -12.26 -2.93 9.67
C SER A 370 -11.27 -3.84 8.92
N ARG A 371 -11.54 -4.12 7.65
CA ARG A 371 -10.64 -4.86 6.74
C ARG A 371 -10.75 -4.31 5.33
N VAL A 372 -9.61 -4.19 4.66
CA VAL A 372 -9.53 -3.84 3.24
C VAL A 372 -8.53 -4.77 2.57
N ASP A 373 -8.98 -5.51 1.57
CA ASP A 373 -8.12 -6.37 0.74
C ASP A 373 -8.28 -5.99 -0.74
N LEU A 374 -7.14 -5.89 -1.43
CA LEU A 374 -7.03 -5.58 -2.85
C LEU A 374 -6.54 -6.84 -3.56
N ILE A 375 -7.41 -7.49 -4.34
CA ILE A 375 -7.09 -8.77 -5.00
C ILE A 375 -7.67 -8.73 -6.42
N ASP A 376 -6.80 -8.86 -7.41
CA ASP A 376 -7.15 -8.65 -8.82
C ASP A 376 -7.97 -7.36 -8.99
N SER A 377 -9.02 -7.37 -9.81
CA SER A 377 -9.89 -6.20 -10.02
C SER A 377 -10.78 -5.86 -8.80
N GLY A 378 -10.70 -6.65 -7.72
CA GLY A 378 -11.52 -6.51 -6.53
C GLY A 378 -10.93 -5.59 -5.45
N LEU A 379 -11.79 -4.75 -4.88
CA LEU A 379 -11.63 -4.13 -3.58
C LEU A 379 -12.67 -4.77 -2.65
N TYR A 380 -12.21 -5.45 -1.61
CA TYR A 380 -13.07 -6.14 -0.65
C TYR A 380 -12.97 -5.45 0.69
N VAL A 381 -14.12 -5.03 1.24
CA VAL A 381 -14.16 -4.21 2.45
C VAL A 381 -15.06 -4.85 3.47
N GLY A 382 -14.52 -5.17 4.64
CA GLY A 382 -15.29 -5.49 5.83
C GLY A 382 -15.45 -4.24 6.68
N GLN A 383 -16.65 -3.97 7.16
CA GLN A 383 -16.98 -2.78 7.94
C GLN A 383 -17.23 -3.10 9.42
N THR A 384 -17.16 -2.07 10.28
CA THR A 384 -17.27 -2.23 11.73
C THR A 384 -18.66 -2.61 12.23
N ASP A 385 -19.69 -2.54 11.39
CA ASP A 385 -21.02 -3.09 11.60
C ASP A 385 -21.17 -4.56 11.15
N GLY A 386 -20.12 -5.14 10.56
CA GLY A 386 -20.09 -6.52 10.09
C GLY A 386 -20.57 -6.71 8.65
N GLU A 387 -20.89 -5.63 7.92
CA GLU A 387 -21.11 -5.72 6.48
C GLU A 387 -19.81 -5.98 5.72
N VAL A 388 -19.91 -6.75 4.64
CA VAL A 388 -18.81 -7.02 3.72
C VAL A 388 -19.24 -6.65 2.31
N TYR A 389 -18.39 -5.89 1.62
CA TYR A 389 -18.60 -5.41 0.26
C TYR A 389 -17.56 -6.01 -0.69
N ALA A 390 -17.99 -6.33 -1.91
CA ALA A 390 -17.10 -6.63 -3.03
C ALA A 390 -17.31 -5.57 -4.13
N LEU A 391 -16.27 -4.80 -4.40
CA LEU A 391 -16.29 -3.67 -5.32
C LEU A 391 -15.24 -3.86 -6.42
N ASN A 392 -15.44 -3.20 -7.56
CA ASN A 392 -14.40 -3.06 -8.57
C ASN A 392 -13.48 -1.89 -8.20
N VAL A 393 -12.18 -2.17 -8.00
CA VAL A 393 -11.20 -1.17 -7.57
C VAL A 393 -10.99 -0.04 -8.58
N ALA A 394 -11.20 -0.32 -9.87
CA ALA A 394 -11.00 0.64 -10.96
C ALA A 394 -12.17 1.62 -11.08
N THR A 395 -13.40 1.13 -10.99
CA THR A 395 -14.62 1.90 -11.26
C THR A 395 -15.31 2.43 -10.00
N GLY A 396 -14.99 1.86 -8.83
CA GLY A 396 -15.68 2.18 -7.58
C GLY A 396 -17.04 1.50 -7.41
N LYS A 397 -17.50 0.74 -8.41
CA LYS A 397 -18.81 0.08 -8.41
C LYS A 397 -18.84 -1.07 -7.42
N ALA A 398 -19.77 -1.04 -6.47
CA ALA A 398 -20.06 -2.17 -5.61
C ALA A 398 -20.93 -3.20 -6.36
N LEU A 399 -20.51 -4.47 -6.35
CA LEU A 399 -21.21 -5.54 -7.05
C LEU A 399 -22.03 -6.42 -6.10
N SER A 400 -21.61 -6.52 -4.84
CA SER A 400 -22.37 -7.25 -3.82
C SER A 400 -22.03 -6.78 -2.41
N ARG A 401 -22.96 -6.97 -1.49
CA ARG A 401 -22.75 -6.86 -0.04
C ARG A 401 -23.40 -7.99 0.75
N TYR A 402 -22.96 -8.20 1.98
CA TYR A 402 -23.56 -9.15 2.92
C TYR A 402 -23.30 -8.78 4.38
N GLN A 403 -24.30 -8.97 5.24
CA GLN A 403 -24.19 -8.80 6.70
C GLN A 403 -23.70 -10.10 7.35
N THR A 404 -22.46 -10.09 7.86
CA THR A 404 -21.94 -11.22 8.63
C THR A 404 -22.34 -11.14 10.10
N SER A 405 -22.09 -12.21 10.87
CA SER A 405 -22.37 -12.26 12.31
C SER A 405 -21.32 -11.59 13.20
N ALA A 406 -20.25 -11.04 12.62
CA ALA A 406 -19.11 -10.48 13.35
C ALA A 406 -18.53 -9.29 12.58
N ARG A 407 -17.64 -8.52 13.22
CA ARG A 407 -17.05 -7.31 12.63
C ARG A 407 -15.53 -7.32 12.54
N SER A 408 -14.87 -8.28 13.18
CA SER A 408 -13.45 -8.54 12.99
C SER A 408 -13.26 -9.61 11.92
N PHE A 409 -12.46 -9.26 10.91
CA PHE A 409 -12.24 -10.10 9.75
C PHE A 409 -10.79 -10.55 9.66
N GLY A 410 -10.59 -11.81 9.24
CA GLY A 410 -9.31 -12.25 8.71
C GLY A 410 -9.10 -11.75 7.27
N PRO A 411 -7.93 -12.02 6.67
CA PRO A 411 -7.70 -11.75 5.26
C PRO A 411 -8.79 -12.37 4.38
N PHE A 412 -9.36 -11.57 3.49
CA PHE A 412 -10.20 -12.07 2.42
C PHE A 412 -9.35 -12.76 1.37
N GLN A 413 -9.87 -13.84 0.80
CA GLN A 413 -9.14 -14.64 -0.19
C GLN A 413 -10.04 -14.95 -1.38
N VAL A 414 -9.46 -14.96 -2.57
CA VAL A 414 -10.14 -15.33 -3.80
C VAL A 414 -9.54 -16.62 -4.32
N GLU A 415 -10.38 -17.61 -4.60
CA GLU A 415 -10.01 -18.85 -5.29
C GLU A 415 -11.02 -19.10 -6.41
N GLY A 416 -10.55 -18.98 -7.65
CA GLY A 416 -11.39 -19.16 -8.84
C GLY A 416 -12.61 -18.23 -8.86
N ASP A 417 -13.80 -18.80 -8.66
CA ASP A 417 -15.06 -18.09 -8.66
C ASP A 417 -15.62 -17.81 -7.26
N LYS A 418 -14.80 -17.95 -6.21
CA LYS A 418 -15.21 -17.78 -4.82
C LYS A 418 -14.44 -16.67 -4.12
N LEU A 419 -15.17 -15.90 -3.33
CA LEU A 419 -14.63 -15.03 -2.28
C LEU A 419 -14.83 -15.74 -0.93
N LEU A 420 -13.74 -15.95 -0.21
CA LEU A 420 -13.72 -16.46 1.14
C LEU A 420 -13.58 -15.30 2.13
N VAL A 421 -14.50 -15.23 3.09
CA VAL A 421 -14.58 -14.18 4.10
C VAL A 421 -14.53 -14.84 5.46
N GLN A 422 -13.45 -14.60 6.20
CA GLN A 422 -13.33 -15.04 7.59
C GLN A 422 -13.85 -13.92 8.50
N ALA A 423 -14.87 -14.20 9.32
CA ALA A 423 -15.39 -13.27 10.33
C ALA A 423 -15.62 -14.02 11.64
N GLU A 424 -14.97 -13.57 12.72
CA GLU A 424 -14.83 -14.22 14.04
C GLU A 424 -15.56 -15.56 14.21
N GLY A 425 -14.81 -16.67 14.14
CA GLY A 425 -15.37 -18.00 14.34
C GLY A 425 -16.20 -18.53 13.18
N LYS A 426 -16.26 -17.85 12.04
CA LYS A 426 -16.91 -18.36 10.82
C LYS A 426 -16.10 -18.09 9.56
N LEU A 427 -16.28 -18.97 8.58
CA LEU A 427 -15.83 -18.78 7.21
C LEU A 427 -17.05 -18.83 6.29
N TYR A 428 -17.21 -17.80 5.48
CA TYR A 428 -18.25 -17.67 4.47
C TYR A 428 -17.63 -17.80 3.09
N ALA A 429 -18.36 -18.42 2.15
CA ALA A 429 -18.02 -18.38 0.74
C ALA A 429 -19.13 -17.76 -0.08
N PHE A 430 -18.74 -16.83 -0.94
CA PHE A 430 -19.64 -16.14 -1.88
C PHE A 430 -19.24 -16.43 -3.31
N THR A 431 -20.21 -16.40 -4.22
CA THR A 431 -19.91 -16.38 -5.65
C THR A 431 -19.28 -15.03 -5.98
N LEU A 432 -18.07 -15.04 -6.53
CA LEU A 432 -17.37 -13.83 -6.92
C LEU A 432 -17.81 -13.40 -8.34
N PRO A 433 -18.31 -12.18 -8.58
CA PRO A 433 -18.66 -11.73 -9.92
C PRO A 433 -17.49 -11.81 -10.91
N ALA A 434 -17.75 -12.21 -12.16
CA ALA A 434 -16.70 -12.39 -13.19
C ALA A 434 -15.86 -11.12 -13.45
N GLU A 435 -16.44 -9.94 -13.27
CA GLU A 435 -15.76 -8.65 -13.39
C GLU A 435 -14.60 -8.50 -12.40
N LEU A 436 -14.70 -9.07 -11.19
CA LEU A 436 -13.68 -8.95 -10.14
C LEU A 436 -12.56 -9.98 -10.25
N ARG A 437 -12.73 -10.98 -11.13
CA ARG A 437 -11.74 -12.06 -11.36
C ARG A 437 -10.67 -11.68 -12.38
N LYS A 438 -10.75 -10.48 -12.95
CA LYS A 438 -9.83 -10.02 -13.99
C LYS A 438 -8.51 -9.63 -13.33
N PRO A 439 -7.38 -10.28 -13.68
CA PRO A 439 -6.08 -9.90 -13.16
C PRO A 439 -5.79 -8.43 -13.48
N ILE A 440 -5.18 -7.73 -12.53
CA ILE A 440 -4.64 -6.42 -12.80
C ILE A 440 -3.25 -6.61 -13.39
N SER A 441 -3.16 -6.39 -14.70
CA SER A 441 -1.90 -6.44 -15.42
C SER A 441 -1.15 -5.12 -15.19
N GLY A 442 -0.32 -5.07 -14.15
CA GLY A 442 0.70 -4.04 -13.96
C GLY A 442 0.44 -3.04 -12.83
N THR A 443 1.53 -2.68 -12.15
CA THR A 443 1.66 -1.58 -11.19
C THR A 443 1.97 -0.24 -11.89
N GLY A 444 2.11 -0.28 -13.22
CA GLY A 444 2.40 0.90 -14.04
C GLY A 444 1.25 1.91 -14.05
N LEU A 445 1.62 3.17 -14.30
CA LEU A 445 0.72 4.27 -14.62
C LEU A 445 -0.26 3.80 -15.70
N GLY A 446 -1.49 3.46 -15.32
CA GLY A 446 -2.47 2.89 -16.23
C GLY A 446 -2.62 3.77 -17.47
N THR A 447 -2.60 3.18 -18.67
CA THR A 447 -2.71 3.88 -19.96
C THR A 447 -3.93 4.79 -20.05
N GLY A 448 -4.98 4.52 -19.27
CA GLY A 448 -6.18 5.35 -19.17
C GLY A 448 -5.98 6.77 -18.61
N ALA A 449 -4.81 7.09 -18.06
CA ALA A 449 -4.48 8.46 -17.63
C ALA A 449 -3.88 9.34 -18.73
N PHE A 450 -3.65 8.78 -19.92
CA PHE A 450 -3.11 9.48 -21.08
C PHE A 450 -4.14 9.45 -22.20
N SER A 451 -4.36 10.60 -22.84
CA SER A 451 -5.25 10.70 -24.01
C SER A 451 -4.47 11.18 -25.23
N LYS A 452 -4.93 10.79 -26.44
CA LYS A 452 -4.37 11.32 -27.69
C LYS A 452 -4.54 12.84 -27.69
N ALA A 453 -3.46 13.58 -27.89
CA ALA A 453 -3.52 15.02 -27.89
C ALA A 453 -4.28 15.51 -29.13
N ALA A 454 -5.32 16.32 -28.92
CA ALA A 454 -5.99 17.05 -29.99
C ALA A 454 -5.20 18.33 -30.32
N ALA A 455 -3.94 18.15 -30.74
CA ALA A 455 -3.00 19.21 -31.06
C ALA A 455 -2.05 18.76 -32.20
N SER A 456 -1.57 19.73 -32.99
CA SER A 456 -0.56 19.50 -34.03
C SER A 456 0.84 19.86 -33.52
N LEU A 457 1.87 19.33 -34.17
CA LEU A 457 3.27 19.71 -33.93
C LEU A 457 3.83 20.36 -35.19
N SER A 458 4.39 21.55 -35.05
CA SER A 458 5.17 22.25 -36.08
C SER A 458 6.63 22.27 -35.65
N ILE A 459 7.54 21.95 -36.56
CA ILE A 459 9.00 22.07 -36.35
C ILE A 459 9.53 22.96 -37.47
N ASP A 460 10.18 24.06 -37.10
CA ASP A 460 10.72 25.07 -38.02
C ASP A 460 9.67 25.56 -39.04
N GLY A 461 8.46 25.82 -38.54
CA GLY A 461 7.31 26.29 -39.35
C GLY A 461 6.60 25.20 -40.16
N GLN A 462 7.09 23.96 -40.17
CA GLN A 462 6.48 22.86 -40.91
C GLN A 462 5.67 21.94 -40.00
N LEU A 463 4.38 21.77 -40.31
CA LEU A 463 3.53 20.78 -39.65
C LEU A 463 4.04 19.36 -39.90
N LYS A 464 4.23 18.59 -38.84
CA LYS A 464 4.72 17.21 -38.89
C LYS A 464 3.60 16.21 -38.64
N LYS A 465 3.64 15.10 -39.38
CA LYS A 465 2.79 13.93 -39.19
C LYS A 465 3.66 12.76 -38.74
N PHE A 466 3.23 12.05 -37.70
CA PHE A 466 3.97 10.94 -37.12
C PHE A 466 3.05 10.03 -36.33
N GLU A 467 3.44 8.76 -36.22
CA GLU A 467 2.78 7.77 -35.38
C GLU A 467 3.85 7.01 -34.55
N PRO A 468 3.60 6.75 -33.26
CA PRO A 468 2.38 7.10 -32.53
C PRO A 468 2.27 8.62 -32.28
N SER A 469 1.06 9.16 -32.31
CA SER A 469 0.83 10.61 -32.14
C SER A 469 1.20 11.15 -30.75
N MET A 470 1.14 12.47 -30.56
CA MET A 470 1.30 13.10 -29.24
C MET A 470 0.22 12.67 -28.25
N MET A 471 0.59 12.67 -26.98
CA MET A 471 -0.28 12.34 -25.86
C MET A 471 -0.38 13.53 -24.90
N THR A 472 -1.43 13.56 -24.09
CA THR A 472 -1.59 14.56 -23.03
C THR A 472 -2.05 13.93 -21.72
N THR A 473 -1.52 14.46 -20.63
CA THR A 473 -1.95 14.19 -19.25
C THR A 473 -1.66 15.42 -18.39
N GLY A 474 -2.52 15.73 -17.42
CA GLY A 474 -2.28 16.80 -16.44
C GLY A 474 -1.89 18.16 -17.04
N ASN A 475 -2.52 18.57 -18.15
CA ASN A 475 -2.20 19.80 -18.90
C ASN A 475 -0.76 19.85 -19.48
N ARG A 476 -0.13 18.69 -19.67
CA ARG A 476 1.18 18.53 -20.29
C ARG A 476 1.01 17.86 -21.64
N MET A 477 1.87 18.22 -22.58
CA MET A 477 1.91 17.60 -23.89
C MET A 477 3.18 16.76 -24.04
N LEU A 478 2.99 15.48 -24.30
CA LEU A 478 4.04 14.49 -24.42
C LEU A 478 4.20 14.08 -25.88
N VAL A 479 5.46 13.94 -26.29
CA VAL A 479 5.85 13.57 -27.65
C VAL A 479 6.69 12.30 -27.62
N PRO A 480 6.56 11.39 -28.61
CA PRO A 480 7.43 10.22 -28.70
C PRO A 480 8.87 10.67 -28.88
N LEU A 481 9.75 10.28 -27.97
CA LEU A 481 11.13 10.74 -27.90
C LEU A 481 11.87 10.46 -29.21
N ARG A 482 11.76 9.23 -29.75
CA ARG A 482 12.45 8.83 -30.98
C ARG A 482 12.09 9.72 -32.17
N PHE A 483 10.82 10.09 -32.31
CA PHE A 483 10.37 10.96 -33.39
C PHE A 483 10.97 12.36 -33.23
N LEU A 484 10.79 12.98 -32.06
CA LEU A 484 11.28 14.34 -31.83
C LEU A 484 12.81 14.44 -32.01
N VAL A 485 13.56 13.46 -31.49
CA VAL A 485 15.03 13.43 -31.58
C VAL A 485 15.51 13.45 -33.02
N GLY A 486 14.89 12.68 -33.92
CA GLY A 486 15.25 12.67 -35.33
C GLY A 486 15.01 14.01 -36.03
N GLU A 487 13.90 14.68 -35.73
CA GLU A 487 13.53 15.94 -36.36
C GLU A 487 14.36 17.13 -35.88
N ILE A 488 14.86 17.12 -34.64
CA ILE A 488 15.67 18.23 -34.09
C ILE A 488 17.19 18.06 -34.30
N GLY A 489 17.59 17.09 -35.13
CA GLY A 489 19.00 16.80 -35.42
C GLY A 489 19.77 16.19 -34.24
N ALA A 490 19.08 15.45 -33.37
CA ALA A 490 19.67 14.76 -32.24
C ALA A 490 19.78 13.25 -32.50
N THR A 491 20.51 12.54 -31.63
CA THR A 491 20.68 11.08 -31.67
C THR A 491 20.34 10.45 -30.33
N THR A 492 19.95 9.17 -30.33
CA THR A 492 19.67 8.41 -29.10
C THR A 492 20.46 7.11 -29.03
N SER A 493 20.86 6.71 -27.83
CA SER A 493 21.38 5.37 -27.51
C SER A 493 20.67 4.80 -26.27
N TYR A 494 20.43 3.49 -26.24
CA TYR A 494 19.76 2.82 -25.11
C TYR A 494 20.70 1.83 -24.44
N ASN A 495 20.85 1.92 -23.11
CA ASN A 495 21.58 0.96 -22.30
C ASN A 495 20.58 -0.04 -21.69
N THR A 496 20.69 -1.31 -22.10
CA THR A 496 19.79 -2.38 -21.64
C THR A 496 20.02 -2.80 -20.19
N GLN A 497 21.23 -2.62 -19.66
CA GLN A 497 21.57 -2.99 -18.27
C GLN A 497 21.00 -1.97 -17.28
N THR A 498 21.18 -0.68 -17.56
CA THR A 498 20.70 0.41 -16.69
C THR A 498 19.27 0.86 -17.05
N LYS A 499 18.72 0.35 -18.17
CA LYS A 499 17.42 0.75 -18.74
C LYS A 499 17.31 2.26 -18.99
N GLN A 500 18.41 2.88 -19.41
CA GLN A 500 18.51 4.32 -19.63
C GLN A 500 18.65 4.66 -21.11
N THR A 501 18.08 5.79 -21.53
CA THR A 501 18.24 6.37 -22.86
C THR A 501 19.09 7.62 -22.80
N THR A 502 20.22 7.62 -23.51
CA THR A 502 21.05 8.81 -23.72
C THR A 502 20.61 9.52 -24.98
N VAL A 503 20.44 10.85 -24.92
CA VAL A 503 20.08 11.70 -26.06
C VAL A 503 21.15 12.77 -26.25
N THR A 504 21.66 12.94 -27.47
CA THR A 504 22.75 13.86 -27.77
C THR A 504 22.41 14.76 -28.96
N ARG A 505 22.54 16.08 -28.78
CA ARG A 505 22.37 17.11 -29.82
C ARG A 505 23.54 18.08 -29.75
N GLY A 506 24.39 18.09 -30.78
CA GLY A 506 25.63 18.89 -30.75
C GLY A 506 26.51 18.52 -29.56
N ASP A 507 26.81 19.49 -28.71
CA ASP A 507 27.57 19.36 -27.47
C ASP A 507 26.72 18.96 -26.25
N ARG A 508 25.38 18.98 -26.37
CA ARG A 508 24.46 18.67 -25.27
C ARG A 508 24.16 17.18 -25.23
N SER A 509 24.32 16.58 -24.07
CA SER A 509 23.98 15.17 -23.82
C SER A 509 23.22 15.01 -22.51
N ILE A 510 22.12 14.27 -22.56
CA ILE A 510 21.25 13.98 -21.41
C ILE A 510 20.97 12.50 -21.29
N ILE A 511 20.76 12.01 -20.07
CA ILE A 511 20.32 10.64 -19.79
C ILE A 511 18.92 10.68 -19.19
N LEU A 512 18.03 9.85 -19.73
CA LEU A 512 16.64 9.70 -19.32
C LEU A 512 16.40 8.26 -18.89
N ALA A 513 15.64 8.08 -17.81
CA ALA A 513 15.14 6.78 -17.38
C ALA A 513 13.61 6.80 -17.33
N GLU A 514 12.97 5.68 -17.66
CA GLU A 514 11.53 5.52 -17.46
C GLU A 514 11.16 5.72 -15.98
N GLY A 515 10.11 6.48 -15.72
CA GLY A 515 9.60 6.78 -14.38
C GLY A 515 10.47 7.73 -13.55
N ALA A 516 11.67 8.11 -14.02
CA ALA A 516 12.51 9.06 -13.30
C ALA A 516 12.00 10.50 -13.51
N PRO A 517 11.69 11.26 -12.44
CA PRO A 517 11.22 12.65 -12.54
C PRO A 517 12.36 13.65 -12.84
N PHE A 518 13.48 13.19 -13.37
CA PHE A 518 14.64 13.99 -13.70
C PHE A 518 15.38 13.43 -14.92
N ALA A 519 16.12 14.31 -15.59
CA ALA A 519 17.16 13.95 -16.54
C ALA A 519 18.54 14.13 -15.90
N THR A 520 19.52 13.32 -16.28
CA THR A 520 20.92 13.55 -15.88
C THR A 520 21.65 14.32 -16.97
N VAL A 521 22.24 15.45 -16.62
CA VAL A 521 23.06 16.29 -17.51
C VAL A 521 24.47 16.34 -16.95
N GLY A 522 25.41 15.64 -17.59
CA GLY A 522 26.73 15.39 -17.01
C GLY A 522 26.62 14.58 -15.71
N SER A 523 27.02 15.16 -14.59
CA SER A 523 26.91 14.56 -13.24
C SER A 523 25.71 15.06 -12.43
N ARG A 524 24.91 15.99 -12.95
CA ARG A 524 23.83 16.66 -12.22
C ARG A 524 22.46 16.16 -12.65
N GLN A 525 21.54 16.04 -11.70
CA GLN A 525 20.13 15.85 -12.00
C GLN A 525 19.46 17.18 -12.36
N THR A 526 18.55 17.15 -13.33
CA THR A 526 17.70 18.28 -13.72
C THR A 526 16.25 17.82 -13.67
N PRO A 527 15.38 18.44 -12.85
CA PRO A 527 13.98 18.03 -12.71
C PRO A 527 13.22 18.11 -14.04
N LEU A 528 12.36 17.13 -14.27
CA LEU A 528 11.41 17.12 -15.38
C LEU A 528 10.03 17.57 -14.89
N SER A 529 9.25 18.20 -15.77
CA SER A 529 7.87 18.56 -15.46
C SER A 529 6.98 17.33 -15.32
N PHE A 530 7.36 16.21 -15.93
CA PHE A 530 6.76 14.89 -15.77
C PHE A 530 7.77 13.80 -16.15
N ALA A 531 7.73 12.66 -15.47
CA ALA A 531 8.64 11.56 -15.72
C ALA A 531 8.43 10.95 -17.13
N PRO A 532 9.50 10.49 -17.81
CA PRO A 532 9.37 9.76 -19.07
C PRO A 532 8.56 8.48 -18.86
N VAL A 533 7.65 8.18 -19.79
CA VAL A 533 6.71 7.05 -19.68
C VAL A 533 6.65 6.26 -20.97
N ILE A 534 6.59 4.92 -20.89
CA ILE A 534 6.40 4.07 -22.06
C ILE A 534 4.90 3.89 -22.32
N LEU A 535 4.41 4.34 -23.47
CA LEU A 535 3.04 4.15 -23.93
C LEU A 535 3.07 3.43 -25.28
N GLY A 536 2.40 2.27 -25.37
CA GLY A 536 2.37 1.47 -26.61
C GLY A 536 3.77 1.10 -27.13
N GLY A 537 4.74 0.88 -26.24
CA GLY A 537 6.13 0.56 -26.58
C GLY A 537 7.00 1.75 -26.99
N SER A 538 6.46 2.98 -27.01
CA SER A 538 7.22 4.20 -27.29
C SER A 538 7.45 5.01 -26.02
N LEU A 539 8.67 5.53 -25.84
CA LEU A 539 9.00 6.42 -24.73
C LEU A 539 8.49 7.84 -25.03
N TYR A 540 7.66 8.37 -24.14
CA TYR A 540 7.08 9.70 -24.20
C TYR A 540 7.72 10.60 -23.14
N ILE A 541 7.89 11.88 -23.48
CA ILE A 541 8.43 12.90 -22.58
C ILE A 541 7.74 14.25 -22.85
N PRO A 542 7.60 15.15 -21.86
CA PRO A 542 7.11 16.50 -22.11
C PRO A 542 7.98 17.23 -23.13
N VAL A 543 7.35 17.74 -24.19
CA VAL A 543 8.05 18.45 -25.27
C VAL A 543 8.79 19.70 -24.76
N SER A 544 8.22 20.38 -23.76
CA SER A 544 8.82 21.57 -23.14
C SER A 544 10.12 21.27 -22.41
N ASP A 545 10.25 20.08 -21.81
CA ASP A 545 11.45 19.72 -21.05
C ASP A 545 12.59 19.35 -21.99
N ILE A 546 12.29 18.61 -23.06
CA ILE A 546 13.27 18.36 -24.13
C ILE A 546 13.76 19.68 -24.74
N GLY A 547 12.85 20.64 -24.96
CA GLY A 547 13.20 21.98 -25.45
C GLY A 547 14.30 22.64 -24.62
N LYS A 548 14.07 22.73 -23.31
CA LYS A 548 15.02 23.32 -22.36
C LYS A 548 16.35 22.55 -22.31
N LEU A 549 16.28 21.21 -22.25
CA LEU A 549 17.45 20.35 -22.08
C LEU A 549 18.36 20.32 -23.32
N LEU A 550 17.79 20.28 -24.52
CA LEU A 550 18.52 20.15 -25.78
C LEU A 550 18.68 21.48 -26.55
N GLY A 551 18.14 22.58 -26.02
CA GLY A 551 18.33 23.91 -26.59
C GLY A 551 17.53 24.15 -27.85
N VAL A 552 16.26 23.76 -27.84
CA VAL A 552 15.28 24.12 -28.87
C VAL A 552 14.16 24.93 -28.24
N GLU A 553 13.66 25.94 -28.95
CA GLU A 553 12.54 26.73 -28.46
C GLU A 553 11.24 25.95 -28.64
N VAL A 554 10.35 25.99 -27.63
CA VAL A 554 9.04 25.34 -27.67
C VAL A 554 7.97 26.33 -27.24
N LYS A 555 6.99 26.59 -28.11
CA LYS A 555 5.86 27.50 -27.90
C LYS A 555 4.53 26.78 -28.10
N TRP A 556 3.51 27.21 -27.36
CA TRP A 556 2.13 26.76 -27.57
C TRP A 556 1.31 27.86 -28.23
N ASN A 557 0.70 27.53 -29.36
CA ASN A 557 -0.25 28.39 -30.06
C ASN A 557 -1.68 27.92 -29.76
N GLY A 558 -2.35 28.61 -28.84
CA GLY A 558 -3.71 28.26 -28.42
C GLY A 558 -4.77 28.43 -29.50
N GLY A 559 -4.56 29.33 -30.46
CA GLY A 559 -5.52 29.58 -31.54
C GLY A 559 -5.55 28.45 -32.56
N THR A 560 -4.38 27.97 -32.98
CA THR A 560 -4.24 26.86 -33.95
C THR A 560 -4.14 25.50 -33.27
N ARG A 561 -4.08 25.45 -31.94
CA ARG A 561 -3.82 24.26 -31.13
C ARG A 561 -2.55 23.52 -31.58
N THR A 562 -1.47 24.27 -31.77
CA THR A 562 -0.21 23.74 -32.29
C THR A 562 0.91 23.98 -31.29
N VAL A 563 1.73 22.96 -31.05
CA VAL A 563 3.05 23.15 -30.45
C VAL A 563 4.05 23.45 -31.54
N GLU A 564 4.75 24.56 -31.39
CA GLU A 564 5.72 25.09 -32.34
C GLU A 564 7.11 24.90 -31.73
N VAL A 565 7.96 24.15 -32.43
CA VAL A 565 9.35 23.89 -32.05
C VAL A 565 10.27 24.60 -33.05
N SER A 566 11.24 25.38 -32.56
CA SER A 566 12.28 26.01 -33.38
C SER A 566 13.64 25.44 -33.01
N THR A 567 14.34 24.89 -34.01
CA THR A 567 15.67 24.30 -33.84
C THR A 567 16.80 25.33 -33.86
N GLU A 568 16.55 26.50 -34.46
CA GLU A 568 17.45 27.65 -34.41
C GLU A 568 17.32 28.37 -33.06
N VAL A 569 18.48 28.60 -32.42
CA VAL A 569 18.57 29.36 -31.17
C VAL A 569 18.41 30.84 -31.54
N ALA A 570 17.39 31.51 -31.00
CA ALA A 570 17.35 32.97 -31.05
C ALA A 570 18.63 33.51 -30.39
N GLY A 571 19.47 34.18 -31.18
CA GLY A 571 20.78 34.69 -30.79
C GLY A 571 20.76 35.72 -29.67
#